data_AF-A0A7J7KKY9-F1
#
_entry.id   AF-A0A7J7KKY9-F1
#
_cell.length_a   1.000
_cell.length_b   1.000
_cell.length_c   1.000
_cell.angle_alpha   90.00
_cell.angle_beta   90.00
_cell.angle_gamma   90.00
#
_symmetry.space_group_name_H-M   'P 1'
#
loop_
_entity.id
_entity.type
_entity.pdbx_description
1 polymer ?
#
loop_
_entity_poly.entity_id
_entity_poly.type
_entity_poly.pdbx_seq_one_letter_code
_entity_poly.pdbx_strand_id
1 'polypeptide(L)'
;MDDEYDDRTSSEEDMDIGCEESDSDEIVQDISNQDEEGMIGDSGSSKVYLPGSKVDEEDDCRPSKLVVDESAYIMLHKAHTGAPCLSFDVLEDPLGVGRESYPMTSYLVCGTQAERSHTNSVIVMKLSNMHRFKEKSNEESGGSDDESDNEEDNSQLPVLSAAPIKHPLGAVNRIRACQIGGKTVAASWCERGVVYVWDLSTPLDVVNDPKALAEYHKK
;
A
#
# COMPACT_ATOMS: atom_id res chain seq x y z
N MET A 1 -43.33 -22.84 53.44
CA MET A 1 -42.45 -23.41 52.39
C MET A 1 -42.47 -22.44 51.22
N ASP A 2 -42.19 -21.16 51.45
CA ASP A 2 -40.87 -20.57 51.81
C ASP A 2 -40.02 -20.45 50.55
N ASP A 3 -39.84 -19.19 50.14
CA ASP A 3 -38.90 -18.71 49.13
C ASP A 3 -37.44 -18.82 49.64
N GLU A 4 -36.51 -18.15 48.91
CA GLU A 4 -35.16 -17.72 49.31
C GLU A 4 -33.98 -18.53 48.73
N TYR A 5 -33.26 -17.90 47.78
CA TYR A 5 -31.85 -18.18 47.47
C TYR A 5 -31.16 -16.93 46.88
N ASP A 6 -30.22 -16.38 47.65
CA ASP A 6 -29.10 -15.53 47.24
C ASP A 6 -27.88 -16.03 48.10
N ASP A 7 -26.66 -15.49 48.10
CA ASP A 7 -26.13 -14.23 47.55
C ASP A 7 -24.83 -14.50 46.77
N ARG A 8 -24.37 -13.47 46.06
CA ARG A 8 -23.16 -13.41 45.25
C ARG A 8 -21.89 -13.56 46.09
N THR A 9 -20.87 -14.19 45.52
CA THR A 9 -19.43 -13.86 45.64
C THR A 9 -18.75 -14.49 44.41
N SER A 10 -18.12 -13.77 43.47
CA SER A 10 -17.06 -12.76 43.56
C SER A 10 -15.72 -13.33 43.99
N SER A 11 -14.95 -13.83 43.02
CA SER A 11 -13.51 -14.05 43.11
C SER A 11 -12.89 -13.80 41.73
N GLU A 12 -12.27 -12.64 41.58
CA GLU A 12 -11.46 -12.25 40.43
C GLU A 12 -10.08 -12.92 40.57
N GLU A 13 -9.53 -13.49 39.50
CA GLU A 13 -8.12 -13.89 39.43
C GLU A 13 -7.50 -13.28 38.17
N ASP A 14 -6.98 -12.06 38.32
CA ASP A 14 -6.16 -11.40 37.30
C ASP A 14 -4.77 -12.04 37.25
N MET A 15 -4.35 -12.53 36.08
CA MET A 15 -2.95 -12.91 35.84
C MET A 15 -2.17 -11.70 35.32
N ASP A 16 -1.56 -11.00 36.27
CA ASP A 16 -0.54 -9.97 36.02
C ASP A 16 0.76 -10.60 35.49
N ILE A 17 1.20 -10.15 34.32
CA ILE A 17 2.56 -10.35 33.82
C ILE A 17 3.09 -8.98 33.40
N GLY A 18 3.69 -8.28 34.35
CA GLY A 18 4.49 -7.10 34.08
C GLY A 18 5.74 -7.44 33.27
N CYS A 19 6.02 -6.63 32.24
CA CYS A 19 7.35 -6.49 31.65
C CYS A 19 7.76 -5.02 31.77
N GLU A 20 8.90 -4.80 32.41
CA GLU A 20 9.32 -3.48 32.92
C GLU A 20 9.90 -2.59 31.82
N GLU A 21 9.63 -1.28 31.88
CA GLU A 21 10.40 -0.28 31.15
C GLU A 21 11.74 -0.02 31.86
N SER A 22 12.86 0.02 31.11
CA SER A 22 14.08 0.74 31.51
C SER A 22 15.00 1.01 30.32
N ASP A 23 15.15 2.30 30.01
CA ASP A 23 16.41 3.02 29.75
C ASP A 23 17.39 2.59 28.63
N SER A 24 17.48 3.50 27.65
CA SER A 24 18.65 4.37 27.41
C SER A 24 19.60 4.16 26.21
N ASP A 25 19.79 5.33 25.56
CA ASP A 25 21.01 5.90 24.98
C ASP A 25 21.55 5.52 23.59
N GLU A 26 22.08 6.58 22.97
CA GLU A 26 22.69 6.64 21.64
C GLU A 26 23.96 5.78 21.54
N ILE A 27 24.12 5.08 20.42
CA ILE A 27 25.46 4.68 19.94
C ILE A 27 25.57 4.98 18.44
N VAL A 28 26.17 6.13 18.13
CA VAL A 28 26.85 6.36 16.86
C VAL A 28 28.30 5.93 17.00
N GLN A 29 28.75 4.92 16.24
CA GLN A 29 30.16 4.81 15.88
C GLN A 29 30.45 3.86 14.71
N ASP A 30 31.49 4.26 13.98
CA ASP A 30 32.05 3.70 12.76
C ASP A 30 32.15 2.17 12.66
N ILE A 31 31.85 1.65 11.47
CA ILE A 31 32.55 0.46 10.94
C ILE A 31 33.36 0.92 9.73
N SER A 32 34.68 0.71 9.86
CA SER A 32 35.73 1.25 8.99
C SER A 32 35.85 0.59 7.62
N ASN A 33 36.31 1.37 6.63
CA ASN A 33 36.75 0.90 5.32
C ASN A 33 37.86 -0.18 5.40
N GLN A 34 37.58 -1.34 4.79
CA GLN A 34 38.48 -2.42 4.32
C GLN A 34 37.53 -3.48 3.70
N ASP A 35 37.63 -3.92 2.45
CA ASP A 35 38.64 -3.69 1.40
C ASP A 35 37.98 -3.60 0.01
N GLU A 36 38.56 -2.81 -0.90
CA GLU A 36 38.37 -3.00 -2.33
C GLU A 36 39.24 -4.18 -2.81
N GLU A 37 38.64 -5.34 -3.08
CA GLU A 37 39.17 -6.22 -4.13
C GLU A 37 38.05 -6.57 -5.11
N GLY A 38 38.24 -6.16 -6.37
CA GLY A 38 37.23 -6.27 -7.41
C GLY A 38 36.96 -7.71 -7.83
N MET A 39 35.87 -8.28 -7.33
CA MET A 39 35.26 -9.46 -7.97
C MET A 39 34.45 -9.03 -9.19
N ILE A 40 35.12 -9.07 -10.35
CA ILE A 40 34.46 -9.24 -11.65
C ILE A 40 33.87 -10.66 -11.66
N GLY A 41 32.74 -10.81 -10.97
CA GLY A 41 31.99 -12.05 -10.83
C GLY A 41 31.01 -12.21 -11.99
N ASP A 42 31.19 -13.30 -12.74
CA ASP A 42 30.36 -13.77 -13.85
C ASP A 42 28.88 -13.34 -13.76
N SER A 43 28.37 -12.66 -14.79
CA SER A 43 26.98 -12.23 -14.88
C SER A 43 26.07 -13.42 -15.18
N GLY A 44 25.90 -14.30 -14.17
CA GLY A 44 25.02 -15.44 -14.23
C GLY A 44 23.63 -15.02 -14.68
N SER A 45 23.10 -15.70 -15.70
CA SER A 45 21.82 -15.33 -16.32
C SER A 45 20.68 -15.40 -15.30
N SER A 46 20.19 -14.23 -14.88
CA SER A 46 19.05 -14.15 -13.96
C SER A 46 17.87 -14.92 -14.52
N LYS A 47 17.46 -15.98 -13.81
CA LYS A 47 16.45 -16.92 -14.28
C LYS A 47 15.09 -16.50 -13.72
N VAL A 48 14.18 -16.11 -14.61
CA VAL A 48 12.80 -15.77 -14.25
C VAL A 48 12.15 -16.95 -13.52
N TYR A 49 11.60 -16.69 -12.33
CA TYR A 49 10.92 -17.70 -11.53
C TYR A 49 9.60 -18.12 -12.19
N LEU A 50 9.43 -19.42 -12.44
CA LEU A 50 8.17 -20.02 -12.87
C LEU A 50 7.61 -20.92 -11.74
N PRO A 51 6.35 -20.73 -11.31
CA PRO A 51 5.73 -21.57 -10.28
C PRO A 51 5.82 -23.06 -10.63
N GLY A 52 6.31 -23.87 -9.68
CA GLY A 52 6.57 -25.30 -9.88
C GLY A 52 7.96 -25.64 -10.42
N SER A 53 8.80 -24.65 -10.70
CA SER A 53 10.25 -24.87 -10.86
C SER A 53 10.85 -25.30 -9.53
N LYS A 54 11.80 -26.25 -9.58
CA LYS A 54 12.69 -26.47 -8.44
C LYS A 54 13.53 -25.21 -8.25
N VAL A 55 13.42 -24.62 -7.06
CA VAL A 55 14.48 -23.74 -6.53
C VAL A 55 15.56 -24.69 -6.04
N ASP A 56 16.81 -24.42 -6.39
CA ASP A 56 17.90 -25.33 -6.04
C ASP A 56 18.09 -25.31 -4.51
N GLU A 57 17.87 -26.46 -3.87
CA GLU A 57 17.81 -26.62 -2.40
C GLU A 57 19.19 -26.53 -1.73
N GLU A 58 20.27 -26.28 -2.49
CA GLU A 58 21.65 -26.23 -1.98
C GLU A 58 21.97 -24.93 -1.19
N ASP A 59 21.09 -23.93 -1.23
CA ASP A 59 21.20 -22.67 -0.46
C ASP A 59 20.31 -22.69 0.82
N ASP A 60 20.37 -23.83 1.52
CA ASP A 60 19.41 -24.39 2.49
C ASP A 60 19.26 -23.61 3.83
N CYS A 61 19.62 -22.33 3.86
CA CYS A 61 19.55 -21.46 5.04
C CYS A 61 18.69 -20.19 4.86
N ARG A 62 18.26 -19.83 3.64
CA ARG A 62 17.35 -18.69 3.42
C ARG A 62 16.40 -18.96 2.25
N PRO A 63 15.10 -18.63 2.34
CA PRO A 63 14.25 -18.61 1.16
C PRO A 63 14.83 -17.59 0.16
N SER A 64 15.14 -18.04 -1.05
CA SER A 64 15.74 -17.21 -2.10
C SER A 64 14.87 -15.97 -2.34
N LYS A 65 15.41 -14.78 -2.02
CA LYS A 65 14.66 -13.51 -2.08
C LYS A 65 14.38 -13.15 -3.53
N LEU A 66 13.17 -13.45 -4.02
CA LEU A 66 12.73 -13.06 -5.35
C LEU A 66 12.82 -11.54 -5.51
N VAL A 67 13.58 -11.10 -6.51
CA VAL A 67 13.70 -9.69 -6.92
C VAL A 67 12.71 -9.43 -8.05
N VAL A 68 12.23 -8.19 -8.16
CA VAL A 68 11.37 -7.77 -9.27
C VAL A 68 12.22 -7.66 -10.54
N ASP A 69 11.77 -8.29 -11.62
CA ASP A 69 12.28 -8.02 -12.96
C ASP A 69 11.62 -6.74 -13.50
N GLU A 70 12.40 -5.67 -13.59
CA GLU A 70 11.96 -4.37 -14.10
C GLU A 70 11.60 -4.43 -15.59
N SER A 71 12.19 -5.35 -16.36
CA SER A 71 11.93 -5.48 -17.81
C SER A 71 10.53 -6.03 -18.13
N ALA A 72 9.89 -6.69 -17.16
CA ALA A 72 8.54 -7.23 -17.29
C ALA A 72 7.42 -6.17 -17.18
N TYR A 73 7.72 -4.93 -16.79
CA TYR A 73 6.74 -3.88 -16.54
C TYR A 73 7.19 -2.52 -17.10
N ILE A 74 6.27 -1.77 -17.70
CA ILE A 74 6.56 -0.37 -18.10
C ILE A 74 6.65 0.54 -16.85
N MET A 75 5.84 0.24 -15.83
CA MET A 75 5.80 0.93 -14.55
C MET A 75 5.34 -0.03 -13.46
N LEU A 76 5.93 0.05 -12.26
CA LEU A 76 5.46 -0.67 -11.08
C LEU A 76 5.63 0.22 -9.84
N HIS A 77 4.51 0.56 -9.20
CA HIS A 77 4.48 1.38 -7.98
C HIS A 77 3.80 0.61 -6.86
N LYS A 78 4.36 0.67 -5.65
CA LYS A 78 3.81 -0.01 -4.46
C LYS A 78 3.11 1.00 -3.57
N ALA A 79 1.87 0.71 -3.20
CA ALA A 79 1.03 1.55 -2.36
C ALA A 79 0.45 0.73 -1.22
N HIS A 80 0.35 1.33 -0.03
CA HIS A 80 -0.17 0.67 1.18
C HIS A 80 -1.37 1.43 1.74
N THR A 81 -2.48 0.73 1.95
CA THR A 81 -3.77 1.28 2.43
C THR A 81 -4.06 0.97 3.90
N GLY A 82 -3.08 0.43 4.62
CA GLY A 82 -3.24 -0.10 5.98
C GLY A 82 -3.96 -1.45 5.97
N ALA A 83 -5.29 -1.45 5.95
CA ALA A 83 -6.08 -2.68 5.88
C ALA A 83 -6.10 -3.28 4.47
N PRO A 84 -6.15 -4.62 4.32
CA PRO A 84 -6.23 -5.27 3.02
C PRO A 84 -7.58 -4.98 2.35
N CYS A 85 -7.61 -4.96 1.03
CA CYS A 85 -8.80 -4.65 0.25
C CYS A 85 -9.18 -5.84 -0.65
N LEU A 86 -10.35 -6.44 -0.44
CA LEU A 86 -10.85 -7.55 -1.27
C LEU A 86 -11.22 -7.11 -2.69
N SER A 87 -11.51 -5.83 -2.87
CA SER A 87 -11.92 -5.28 -4.15
C SER A 87 -11.56 -3.82 -4.29
N PHE A 88 -11.28 -3.44 -5.53
CA PHE A 88 -11.18 -2.07 -5.97
C PHE A 88 -11.93 -1.90 -7.30
N ASP A 89 -12.11 -0.64 -7.69
CA ASP A 89 -12.59 -0.23 -9.00
C ASP A 89 -11.84 1.04 -9.42
N VAL A 90 -11.72 1.27 -10.74
CA VAL A 90 -11.06 2.45 -11.29
C VAL A 90 -12.09 3.57 -11.45
N LEU A 91 -11.74 4.77 -11.01
CA LEU A 91 -12.57 5.96 -11.16
C LEU A 91 -12.13 6.72 -12.41
N GLU A 92 -13.11 7.14 -13.22
CA GLU A 92 -12.87 7.99 -14.39
C GLU A 92 -12.43 9.38 -13.94
N ASP A 93 -11.32 9.88 -14.49
CA ASP A 93 -10.66 11.11 -14.09
C ASP A 93 -10.93 12.28 -15.07
N PRO A 94 -10.92 13.54 -14.60
CA PRO A 94 -11.21 14.70 -15.44
C PRO A 94 -9.99 15.25 -16.21
N LEU A 95 -8.86 14.54 -16.25
CA LEU A 95 -7.59 15.04 -16.81
C LEU A 95 -7.46 14.81 -18.33
N GLY A 96 -8.42 14.12 -18.95
CA GLY A 96 -8.52 13.94 -20.41
C GLY A 96 -8.54 12.49 -20.87
N VAL A 97 -9.07 12.26 -22.07
CA VAL A 97 -9.23 10.93 -22.67
C VAL A 97 -7.96 10.51 -23.41
N GLY A 98 -7.56 9.24 -23.30
CA GLY A 98 -6.44 8.68 -24.09
C GLY A 98 -5.06 9.20 -23.66
N ARG A 99 -4.85 9.41 -22.36
CA ARG A 99 -3.58 9.88 -21.80
C ARG A 99 -2.52 8.77 -21.84
N GLU A 100 -1.47 8.97 -22.63
CA GLU A 100 -0.32 8.05 -22.74
C GLU A 100 1.00 8.64 -22.19
N SER A 101 1.02 9.93 -21.83
CA SER A 101 2.20 10.65 -21.36
C SER A 101 2.43 10.51 -19.85
N TYR A 102 3.68 10.32 -19.44
CA TYR A 102 4.12 10.34 -18.04
C TYR A 102 4.36 11.77 -17.51
N PRO A 103 4.25 12.02 -16.19
CA PRO A 103 3.81 11.08 -15.15
C PRO A 103 2.31 10.74 -15.22
N MET A 104 2.01 9.47 -14.96
CA MET A 104 0.64 8.97 -14.89
C MET A 104 -0.04 9.40 -13.58
N THR A 105 -1.36 9.56 -13.64
CA THR A 105 -2.23 9.78 -12.48
C THR A 105 -3.48 8.95 -12.67
N SER A 106 -3.86 8.19 -11.63
CA SER A 106 -5.02 7.29 -11.62
C SER A 106 -5.82 7.49 -10.33
N TYR A 107 -7.13 7.33 -10.42
CA TYR A 107 -8.05 7.41 -9.30
C TYR A 107 -8.72 6.06 -9.08
N LEU A 108 -8.80 5.63 -7.83
CA LEU A 108 -9.32 4.32 -7.45
C LEU A 108 -10.32 4.48 -6.31
N VAL A 109 -11.25 3.54 -6.19
CA VAL A 109 -11.98 3.29 -4.96
C VAL A 109 -11.78 1.85 -4.53
N CYS A 110 -11.51 1.62 -3.24
CA CYS A 110 -11.41 0.27 -2.68
C CYS A 110 -12.25 0.13 -1.41
N GLY A 111 -12.51 -1.12 -1.02
CA GLY A 111 -13.17 -1.46 0.23
C GLY A 111 -12.31 -2.38 1.07
N THR A 112 -12.14 -2.04 2.35
CA THR A 112 -11.27 -2.79 3.26
C THR A 112 -11.93 -4.05 3.84
N GLN A 113 -11.08 -4.96 4.30
CA GLN A 113 -11.39 -6.04 5.24
C GLN A 113 -10.41 -5.96 6.43
N ALA A 114 -10.73 -5.12 7.41
CA ALA A 114 -10.01 -5.07 8.67
C ALA A 114 -10.48 -6.16 9.64
N GLU A 115 -9.60 -6.55 10.57
CA GLU A 115 -9.88 -7.55 11.62
C GLU A 115 -11.12 -7.21 12.46
N ARG A 116 -11.33 -5.93 12.75
CA ARG A 116 -12.49 -5.43 13.51
C ARG A 116 -13.55 -4.90 12.55
N SER A 117 -14.75 -5.46 12.57
CA SER A 117 -15.84 -5.09 11.64
C SER A 117 -16.21 -3.60 11.62
N HIS A 118 -15.89 -2.83 12.67
CA HIS A 118 -16.16 -1.39 12.81
C HIS A 118 -15.03 -0.45 12.38
N THR A 119 -13.85 -0.98 12.02
CA THR A 119 -12.72 -0.19 11.48
C THR A 119 -12.64 -0.25 9.96
N ASN A 120 -13.59 -0.92 9.31
CA ASN A 120 -13.68 -0.96 7.85
C ASN A 120 -14.02 0.41 7.25
N SER A 121 -13.50 0.66 6.04
CA SER A 121 -13.71 1.88 5.28
C SER A 121 -13.84 1.60 3.78
N VAL A 122 -14.53 2.51 3.08
CA VAL A 122 -14.41 2.68 1.64
C VAL A 122 -13.38 3.78 1.41
N ILE A 123 -12.29 3.52 0.70
CA ILE A 123 -11.20 4.48 0.51
C ILE A 123 -11.21 4.96 -0.92
N VAL A 124 -11.34 6.28 -1.11
CA VAL A 124 -11.09 6.94 -2.40
C VAL A 124 -9.62 7.34 -2.44
N MET A 125 -8.93 7.01 -3.53
CA MET A 125 -7.50 7.20 -3.68
C MET A 125 -7.16 7.90 -4.98
N LYS A 126 -6.13 8.75 -4.94
CA LYS A 126 -5.43 9.31 -6.09
C LYS A 126 -3.97 8.88 -6.00
N LEU A 127 -3.52 8.12 -7.00
CA LEU A 127 -2.10 7.86 -7.23
C LEU A 127 -1.63 8.84 -8.29
N SER A 128 -0.63 9.65 -7.99
CA SER A 128 -0.10 10.70 -8.86
C SER A 128 1.42 10.64 -8.91
N ASN A 129 2.02 11.35 -9.88
CA ASN A 129 3.47 11.35 -10.10
C ASN A 129 4.07 9.95 -10.40
N MET A 130 3.30 9.07 -11.03
CA MET A 130 3.76 7.71 -11.34
C MET A 130 4.57 7.71 -12.64
N HIS A 131 5.89 7.53 -12.54
CA HIS A 131 6.81 7.45 -13.68
C HIS A 131 6.97 6.03 -14.22
N ARG A 132 7.53 5.90 -15.43
CA ARG A 132 8.01 4.63 -15.99
C ARG A 132 9.33 4.21 -15.34
N PHE A 133 9.70 2.93 -15.42
CA PHE A 133 11.07 2.54 -15.09
C PHE A 133 12.08 3.23 -16.03
N LYS A 134 13.27 3.56 -15.51
CA LYS A 134 14.39 4.04 -16.34
C LYS A 134 14.88 2.86 -17.17
N GLU A 135 14.82 2.98 -18.49
CA GLU A 135 15.43 1.99 -19.40
C GLU A 135 16.94 1.97 -19.15
N LYS A 136 17.50 0.80 -18.80
CA LYS A 136 18.95 0.59 -18.73
C LYS A 136 19.47 0.60 -20.17
N SER A 137 19.87 1.76 -20.65
CA SER A 137 20.31 2.00 -22.03
C SER A 137 21.55 1.19 -22.36
N ASN A 138 21.34 0.05 -23.02
CA ASN A 138 22.41 -0.85 -23.45
C ASN A 138 22.90 -0.49 -24.87
N GLU A 139 23.41 0.73 -25.05
CA GLU A 139 24.01 1.16 -26.32
C GLU A 139 25.38 1.83 -26.14
N GLU A 140 26.39 1.23 -26.75
CA GLU A 140 27.68 1.85 -27.04
C GLU A 140 27.50 3.01 -28.03
N SER A 141 27.16 4.22 -27.56
CA SER A 141 27.17 5.44 -28.37
C SER A 141 27.41 6.66 -27.48
N GLY A 142 28.69 7.02 -27.36
CA GLY A 142 29.17 7.93 -26.34
C GLY A 142 28.61 9.34 -26.36
N GLY A 143 28.65 9.98 -25.19
CA GLY A 143 28.70 11.44 -25.12
C GLY A 143 27.74 12.16 -24.18
N SER A 144 27.41 11.62 -23.01
CA SER A 144 27.47 12.43 -21.79
C SER A 144 27.61 11.52 -20.58
N ASP A 145 28.73 11.69 -19.88
CA ASP A 145 28.94 11.15 -18.55
C ASP A 145 28.06 11.97 -17.59
N ASP A 146 26.99 11.35 -17.11
CA ASP A 146 26.20 11.83 -15.98
C ASP A 146 26.01 10.64 -15.02
N GLU A 147 27.14 10.15 -14.51
CA GLU A 147 27.25 9.51 -13.20
C GLU A 147 26.82 10.54 -12.11
N SER A 148 25.56 10.98 -12.16
CA SER A 148 24.96 11.82 -11.14
C SER A 148 24.42 10.92 -10.02
N ASP A 149 24.98 11.17 -8.83
CA ASP A 149 24.77 10.53 -7.53
C ASP A 149 23.42 9.81 -7.30
N ASN A 150 23.47 8.78 -6.44
CA ASN A 150 22.31 8.19 -5.76
C ASN A 150 21.69 9.15 -4.71
N GLU A 151 21.59 10.43 -5.02
CA GLU A 151 20.62 11.34 -4.41
C GLU A 151 19.24 10.94 -4.99
N GLU A 152 18.45 10.19 -4.22
CA GLU A 152 17.06 9.89 -4.61
C GLU A 152 16.29 11.20 -4.79
N ASP A 153 16.15 11.66 -6.04
CA ASP A 153 15.32 12.81 -6.38
C ASP A 153 13.86 12.50 -6.03
N ASN A 154 13.50 12.92 -4.82
CA ASN A 154 12.18 12.77 -4.24
C ASN A 154 11.08 13.40 -5.14
N SER A 155 11.44 14.26 -6.10
CA SER A 155 10.51 14.79 -7.10
C SER A 155 9.94 13.72 -8.04
N GLN A 156 10.58 12.54 -8.17
CA GLN A 156 10.12 11.43 -9.02
C GLN A 156 9.34 10.34 -8.27
N LEU A 157 9.15 10.46 -6.96
CA LEU A 157 8.44 9.45 -6.18
C LEU A 157 6.91 9.50 -6.42
N PRO A 158 6.23 8.34 -6.48
CA PRO A 158 4.77 8.27 -6.61
C PRO A 158 4.10 8.77 -5.31
N VAL A 159 3.03 9.55 -5.46
CA VAL A 159 2.28 10.12 -4.33
C VAL A 159 0.89 9.49 -4.25
N LEU A 160 0.58 8.85 -3.12
CA LEU A 160 -0.74 8.35 -2.77
C LEU A 160 -1.47 9.35 -1.86
N SER A 161 -2.60 9.89 -2.32
CA SER A 161 -3.57 10.63 -1.50
C SER A 161 -4.80 9.76 -1.27
N ALA A 162 -5.23 9.59 -0.01
CA ALA A 162 -6.30 8.65 0.36
C ALA A 162 -7.31 9.27 1.34
N ALA A 163 -8.59 9.29 0.95
CA ALA A 163 -9.72 9.76 1.74
C ALA A 163 -10.62 8.57 2.17
N PRO A 164 -10.51 8.08 3.41
CA PRO A 164 -11.32 6.97 3.91
C PRO A 164 -12.70 7.43 4.40
N ILE A 165 -13.74 6.77 3.91
CA ILE A 165 -15.13 6.90 4.37
C ILE A 165 -15.43 5.72 5.30
N LYS A 166 -15.75 5.98 6.57
CA LYS A 166 -16.04 4.93 7.56
C LYS A 166 -17.23 4.06 7.13
N HIS A 167 -17.03 2.74 7.13
CA HIS A 167 -18.08 1.77 6.82
C HIS A 167 -18.91 1.47 8.09
N PRO A 168 -20.27 1.58 8.06
CA PRO A 168 -21.09 1.44 9.26
C PRO A 168 -20.95 0.12 10.01
N LEU A 169 -20.93 -1.01 9.29
CA LEU A 169 -20.66 -2.32 9.88
C LEU A 169 -20.25 -3.36 8.82
N GLY A 170 -19.19 -4.11 9.14
CA GLY A 170 -18.73 -5.28 8.38
C GLY A 170 -17.75 -4.95 7.25
N ALA A 171 -17.07 -5.98 6.73
CA ALA A 171 -16.11 -5.85 5.64
C ALA A 171 -16.77 -5.58 4.28
N VAL A 172 -16.02 -4.98 3.37
CA VAL A 172 -16.46 -4.70 2.00
C VAL A 172 -15.95 -5.79 1.05
N ASN A 173 -16.85 -6.68 0.63
CA ASN A 173 -16.51 -7.82 -0.23
C ASN A 173 -16.35 -7.43 -1.70
N ARG A 174 -17.18 -6.49 -2.18
CA ARG A 174 -17.14 -5.98 -3.55
C ARG A 174 -17.53 -4.52 -3.57
N ILE A 175 -16.75 -3.68 -4.25
CA ILE A 175 -17.12 -2.31 -4.61
C ILE A 175 -17.17 -2.14 -6.13
N ARG A 176 -18.12 -1.34 -6.59
CA ARG A 176 -18.21 -0.88 -7.99
C ARG A 176 -18.56 0.60 -8.05
N ALA A 177 -17.93 1.32 -8.97
CA ALA A 177 -18.17 2.74 -9.20
C ALA A 177 -18.89 2.97 -10.54
N CYS A 178 -19.65 4.06 -10.63
CA CYS A 178 -20.16 4.58 -11.89
C CYS A 178 -20.42 6.09 -11.77
N GLN A 179 -20.51 6.76 -12.91
CA GLN A 179 -21.01 8.13 -12.95
C GLN A 179 -22.52 8.13 -13.20
N ILE A 180 -23.26 8.89 -12.40
CA ILE A 180 -24.70 9.13 -12.56
C ILE A 180 -24.94 10.63 -12.54
N GLY A 181 -25.38 11.20 -13.67
CA GLY A 181 -25.70 12.63 -13.76
C GLY A 181 -24.51 13.56 -13.50
N GLY A 182 -23.29 13.16 -13.87
CA GLY A 182 -22.05 13.90 -13.61
C GLY A 182 -21.51 13.78 -12.18
N LYS A 183 -22.11 12.94 -11.33
CA LYS A 183 -21.59 12.58 -10.01
C LYS A 183 -21.01 11.18 -10.00
N THR A 184 -19.83 11.02 -9.43
CA THR A 184 -19.24 9.70 -9.18
C THR A 184 -19.86 9.09 -7.92
N VAL A 185 -20.47 7.93 -8.07
CA VAL A 185 -21.03 7.15 -6.97
C VAL A 185 -20.40 5.76 -6.94
N ALA A 186 -20.40 5.13 -5.77
CA ALA A 186 -20.05 3.73 -5.64
C ALA A 186 -21.14 2.93 -4.92
N ALA A 187 -21.21 1.64 -5.20
CA ALA A 187 -22.01 0.67 -4.46
C ALA A 187 -21.07 -0.38 -3.85
N SER A 188 -21.21 -0.65 -2.55
CA SER A 188 -20.47 -1.71 -1.85
C SER A 188 -21.40 -2.83 -1.38
N TRP A 189 -20.94 -4.08 -1.52
CA TRP A 189 -21.56 -5.27 -0.94
C TRP A 189 -20.83 -5.65 0.35
N CYS A 190 -21.55 -5.63 1.47
CA CYS A 190 -21.04 -5.97 2.79
C CYS A 190 -21.15 -7.48 3.08
N GLU A 191 -20.27 -8.02 3.93
CA GLU A 191 -20.34 -9.39 4.48
C GLU A 191 -21.73 -9.78 5.01
N ARG A 192 -22.50 -8.81 5.51
CA ARG A 192 -23.85 -8.98 6.07
C ARG A 192 -24.96 -9.12 5.02
N GLY A 193 -24.62 -9.15 3.73
CA GLY A 193 -25.60 -9.18 2.62
C GLY A 193 -26.34 -7.85 2.40
N VAL A 194 -25.80 -6.75 2.92
CA VAL A 194 -26.35 -5.39 2.77
C VAL A 194 -25.56 -4.65 1.69
N VAL A 195 -26.27 -3.89 0.84
CA VAL A 195 -25.65 -2.99 -0.14
C VAL A 195 -25.71 -1.56 0.38
N TYR A 196 -24.59 -0.85 0.33
CA TYR A 196 -24.49 0.58 0.62
C TYR A 196 -24.17 1.34 -0.66
N VAL A 197 -24.68 2.58 -0.77
CA VAL A 197 -24.39 3.50 -1.87
C VAL A 197 -23.70 4.75 -1.32
N TRP A 198 -22.64 5.18 -1.98
CA TRP A 198 -21.71 6.22 -1.54
C TRP A 198 -21.67 7.34 -2.56
N ASP A 199 -21.87 8.59 -2.13
CA ASP A 199 -21.51 9.77 -2.93
C ASP A 199 -20.00 10.00 -2.76
N LEU A 200 -19.23 9.85 -3.85
CA LEU A 200 -17.77 10.00 -3.82
C LEU A 200 -17.30 11.43 -4.12
N SER A 201 -18.22 12.39 -4.32
CA SER A 201 -17.88 13.77 -4.71
C SER A 201 -16.94 14.42 -3.68
N THR A 202 -17.32 14.46 -2.40
CA THR A 202 -16.48 15.11 -1.37
C THR A 202 -15.11 14.42 -1.19
N PRO A 203 -15.00 13.08 -1.08
CA PRO A 203 -13.70 12.41 -1.09
C PRO A 203 -12.85 12.69 -2.34
N LEU A 204 -13.45 12.78 -3.53
CA LEU A 204 -12.75 13.09 -4.78
C LEU A 204 -12.20 14.52 -4.81
N ASP A 205 -12.97 15.50 -4.34
CA ASP A 205 -12.49 16.88 -4.20
C ASP A 205 -11.32 16.94 -3.19
N VAL A 206 -11.45 16.22 -2.08
CA VAL A 206 -10.47 16.18 -0.99
C VAL A 206 -9.14 15.53 -1.40
N VAL A 207 -9.13 14.43 -2.17
CA VAL A 207 -7.86 13.82 -2.65
C VAL A 207 -7.16 14.68 -3.72
N ASN A 208 -7.79 15.76 -4.19
CA ASN A 208 -7.18 16.69 -5.13
C ASN A 208 -6.43 17.86 -4.47
N ASP A 209 -6.76 18.23 -3.23
CA ASP A 209 -6.08 19.28 -2.47
C ASP A 209 -5.45 18.72 -1.18
N PRO A 210 -4.10 18.70 -1.06
CA PRO A 210 -3.40 18.27 0.15
C PRO A 210 -3.86 18.97 1.45
N LYS A 211 -4.33 20.23 1.37
CA LYS A 211 -4.83 20.96 2.55
C LYS A 211 -6.20 20.44 2.98
N ALA A 212 -7.12 20.28 2.04
CA ALA A 212 -8.43 19.69 2.29
C ALA A 212 -8.30 18.25 2.83
N LEU A 213 -7.33 17.48 2.34
CA LEU A 213 -7.02 16.14 2.84
C LEU A 213 -6.58 16.15 4.32
N ALA A 214 -5.67 17.06 4.68
CA ALA A 214 -5.20 17.22 6.06
C ALA A 214 -6.30 17.74 7.02
N GLU A 215 -7.33 18.42 6.52
CA GLU A 215 -8.53 18.76 7.29
C GLU A 215 -9.52 17.59 7.38
N TYR A 216 -9.69 16.83 6.30
CA TYR A 216 -10.56 15.65 6.25
C TYR A 216 -10.15 14.55 7.24
N HIS A 217 -8.84 14.33 7.43
CA HIS A 217 -8.33 13.36 8.41
C HIS A 217 -8.50 13.78 9.87
N LYS A 218 -8.91 15.03 10.16
CA LYS A 218 -9.19 15.52 11.54
C LYS A 218 -10.65 15.32 11.98
N LYS A 219 -11.49 14.76 11.11
CA LYS A 219 -12.95 14.69 11.26
C LYS A 219 -13.45 13.27 11.59
#